data_AF-A0A673U0J9-F1
#
_entry.id   AF-A0A673U0J9-F1
#
_cell.length_a   1.000
_cell.length_b   1.000
_cell.length_c   1.000
_cell.angle_alpha   90.00
_cell.angle_beta   90.00
_cell.angle_gamma   90.00
#
_symmetry.space_group_name_H-M   'P 1'
#
loop_
_entity.id
_entity.type
_entity.pdbx_description
1 polymer ?
#
loop_
_entity_poly.entity_id
_entity_poly.type
_entity_poly.pdbx_seq_one_letter_code
_entity_poly.pdbx_strand_id
1 'polypeptide(L)' 'MSITLAKVAEMEAEMAQTQKNKATAHHLGLLKARLAKLRRELITPEGGGGGGPGEAPGPSRYH' A
#
# COMPACT_ATOMS: atom_id res chain seq x y z
N MET A 1 17.99 -3.75 -12.31
CA MET A 1 16.94 -3.16 -11.44
C MET A 1 15.63 -3.84 -11.75
N SER A 2 14.95 -4.40 -10.75
CA SER A 2 13.62 -4.97 -10.96
C SER A 2 12.60 -3.85 -11.22
N ILE A 3 11.70 -4.07 -12.18
CA ILE A 3 10.70 -3.10 -12.64
C ILE A 3 9.85 -2.58 -11.45
N THR A 4 9.59 -3.43 -10.46
CA THR A 4 8.83 -3.09 -9.26
C THR A 4 9.57 -2.09 -8.36
N LEU A 5 10.88 -2.23 -8.19
CA LEU A 5 11.69 -1.27 -7.42
C LEU A 5 11.79 0.08 -8.14
N ALA A 6 11.92 0.07 -9.47
CA ALA A 6 11.91 1.30 -10.27
C ALA A 6 10.59 2.07 -10.09
N LYS A 7 9.45 1.37 -10.19
CA LYS A 7 8.12 1.97 -9.97
C LYS A 7 7.95 2.55 -8.57
N VAL A 8 8.48 1.89 -7.53
CA VAL A 8 8.44 2.44 -6.16
C VAL A 8 9.26 3.73 -6.07
N ALA A 9 10.47 3.75 -6.62
CA ALA A 9 11.34 4.92 -6.59
C ALA A 9 10.74 6.12 -7.37
N GLU A 10 10.16 5.87 -8.55
CA GLU A 10 9.51 6.90 -9.34
C GLU A 10 8.31 7.52 -8.59
N MET A 11 7.49 6.70 -7.95
CA MET A 11 6.36 7.17 -7.14
C MET A 11 6.81 7.97 -5.92
N GLU A 12 7.91 7.59 -5.26
CA GLU A 12 8.47 8.35 -4.14
C GLU A 12 9.02 9.71 -4.58
N ALA A 13 9.70 9.75 -5.73
CA ALA A 13 10.19 10.99 -6.32
C ALA A 13 9.03 11.94 -6.69
N GLU A 14 7.97 11.41 -7.30
CA GLU A 14 6.77 12.19 -7.62
C GLU A 14 6.09 12.75 -6.35
N MET A 15 5.94 11.94 -5.30
CA MET A 15 5.39 12.40 -4.02
C MET A 15 6.26 13.48 -3.36
N ALA A 16 7.58 13.37 -3.48
CA ALA A 16 8.52 14.34 -2.91
C ALA A 16 8.46 15.69 -3.63
N GLN A 17 8.23 15.69 -4.95
CA GLN A 17 8.08 16.91 -5.74
C GLN A 17 6.68 17.54 -5.66
N THR A 18 5.66 16.76 -5.29
CA THR A 18 4.29 17.24 -5.19
C THR A 18 4.09 18.14 -3.96
N GLN A 19 3.71 19.40 -4.17
CA GLN A 19 3.31 20.30 -3.08
C GLN A 19 2.08 19.75 -2.35
N LYS A 20 2.09 19.81 -1.01
CA LYS A 20 0.99 19.29 -0.17
C LYS A 20 -0.06 20.38 0.08
N ASN A 21 -1.18 20.33 -0.65
CA ASN A 21 -2.31 21.24 -0.50
C ASN A 21 -3.65 20.51 -0.73
N LYS A 22 -4.79 21.19 -0.58
CA LYS A 22 -6.12 20.56 -0.71
C LYS A 22 -6.37 19.94 -2.10
N ALA A 23 -5.81 20.52 -3.16
CA ALA A 23 -5.98 20.01 -4.51
C ALA A 23 -5.15 18.73 -4.75
N THR A 24 -4.00 18.60 -4.11
CA THR A 24 -3.09 17.45 -4.28
C THR A 24 -3.26 16.37 -3.23
N ALA A 25 -3.98 16.62 -2.14
CA ALA A 25 -4.19 15.65 -1.05
C ALA A 25 -4.79 14.33 -1.53
N HIS A 26 -5.75 14.39 -2.47
CA HIS A 26 -6.34 13.19 -3.07
C HIS A 26 -5.32 12.41 -3.90
N HIS A 27 -4.55 13.10 -4.76
CA HIS A 27 -3.49 12.50 -5.57
C HIS A 27 -2.41 11.83 -4.71
N LEU A 28 -1.92 12.53 -3.68
CA LEU A 28 -0.96 12.01 -2.70
C LEU A 28 -1.50 10.79 -1.93
N GLY A 29 -2.81 10.76 -1.64
CA GLY A 29 -3.46 9.60 -1.04
C GLY A 29 -3.42 8.37 -1.96
N LEU A 30 -3.72 8.56 -3.24
CA LEU A 30 -3.66 7.48 -4.25
C LEU A 30 -2.23 6.97 -4.44
N LEU A 31 -1.24 7.87 -4.52
CA LEU A 31 0.18 7.51 -4.63
C LEU A 31 0.63 6.66 -3.43
N LYS A 32 0.27 7.05 -2.20
CA LYS A 32 0.60 6.28 -0.99
C LYS A 32 -0.03 4.88 -0.98
N ALA A 33 -1.29 4.77 -1.39
CA ALA A 33 -1.99 3.48 -1.43
C ALA A 33 -1.36 2.51 -2.44
N ARG A 34 -1.02 3.01 -3.62
CA ARG A 34 -0.32 2.24 -4.67
C ARG A 34 1.07 1.80 -4.23
N LEU A 35 1.83 2.70 -3.58
CA LEU A 35 3.14 2.39 -3.03
C LEU A 35 3.07 1.31 -1.94
N ALA A 36 2.08 1.35 -1.06
CA ALA A 36 1.87 0.31 -0.05
C ALA A 36 1.60 -1.06 -0.66
N LYS A 37 0.84 -1.12 -1.77
CA LYS A 37 0.58 -2.37 -2.50
C LYS A 37 1.87 -2.93 -3.12
N LEU A 38 2.63 -2.10 -3.83
CA LEU A 38 3.90 -2.51 -4.45
C LEU A 38 4.94 -2.96 -3.41
N ARG A 39 5.01 -2.29 -2.24
CA ARG A 39 5.87 -2.71 -1.13
C ARG A 39 5.46 -4.07 -0.54
N ARG A 40 4.16 -4.37 -0.47
CA ARG A 40 3.68 -5.70 -0.03
C ARG A 40 4.06 -6.80 -1.02
N GLU A 41 3.90 -6.55 -2.32
CA GLU A 41 4.29 -7.50 -3.37
C GLU A 41 5.80 -7.83 -3.36
N LEU A 42 6.64 -6.88 -2.94
CA LEU A 42 8.09 -7.09 -2.77
C LEU A 42 8.46 -7.95 -1.55
N ILE A 43 7.65 -7.91 -0.48
CA ILE A 43 7.89 -8.68 0.75
C ILE A 43 7.26 -10.07 0.66
N THR A 44 6.07 -10.16 0.03
CA THR A 44 5.31 -11.41 -0.12
C THR A 44 5.00 -11.61 -1.61
N PRO A 45 5.83 -12.35 -2.36
CA PRO A 45 5.44 -12.81 -3.69
C PRO A 45 4.30 -13.83 -3.52
N GLU A 46 3.15 -13.56 -4.13
CA GLU A 46 1.92 -14.37 -4.17
C GLU A 46 1.78 -15.49 -3.10
N GLY A 47 1.06 -15.18 -2.02
CA GLY A 47 0.65 -16.15 -1.00
C GLY A 47 -0.21 -15.61 0.15
N GLY A 48 -0.30 -14.28 0.31
CA GLY A 48 -1.14 -13.65 1.32
C GLY A 48 -2.25 -12.82 0.67
N GLY A 49 -3.34 -13.49 0.29
CA GLY A 49 -4.53 -12.83 -0.26
C GLY A 49 -5.16 -11.83 0.71
N GLY A 50 -5.81 -10.82 0.12
CA GLY A 50 -6.97 -10.17 0.73
C GLY A 50 -6.70 -8.80 1.34
N GLY A 51 -7.33 -7.77 0.75
CA GLY A 51 -7.71 -6.60 1.52
C GLY A 51 -8.56 -7.03 2.72
N GLY A 52 -8.44 -6.27 3.82
CA GLY A 52 -8.97 -6.66 5.13
C GLY A 52 -10.45 -7.04 5.18
N PRO A 53 -10.82 -7.78 6.22
CA PRO A 53 -11.95 -7.43 7.08
C PRO A 53 -11.55 -7.47 8.56
N GLY A 54 -12.32 -6.80 9.42
CA GLY A 54 -12.28 -7.05 10.85
C GLY A 54 -12.78 -8.45 11.17
N GLU A 55 -11.91 -9.45 10.99
CA GLU A 55 -12.12 -10.80 11.49
C GLU A 55 -11.90 -10.78 13.00
N ALA A 56 -13.02 -10.60 13.71
CA ALA A 56 -13.12 -10.87 15.13
C ALA A 56 -12.49 -12.24 15.43
N PRO A 57 -11.55 -12.34 16.39
CA PRO A 57 -10.92 -13.61 16.71
C PRO A 57 -11.92 -14.53 17.40
N GLY A 58 -12.41 -15.52 16.63
CA GLY A 58 -12.93 -16.81 17.10
C GLY A 58 -14.27 -16.81 17.86
N PRO A 59 -15.15 -17.80 17.64
CA PRO A 59 -16.22 -18.04 18.58
C PRO A 59 -15.60 -18.52 19.89
N SER A 60 -15.78 -17.74 20.97
CA SER A 60 -15.55 -18.20 22.34
C SER A 60 -16.51 -19.36 22.62
N ARG A 61 -16.07 -20.57 22.30
CA ARG A 61 -16.65 -21.80 22.83
C ARG A 61 -15.84 -22.13 24.08
N TYR A 62 -16.32 -21.65 25.22
CA TYR A 62 -16.00 -22.22 26.51
C TYR A 62 -17.24 -22.89 27.07
N HIS A 63 -16.98 -24.01 27.76
CA HIS A 63 -17.90 -24.99 28.32
C HIS A 63 -19.00 -24.42 29.22
#